data_AF-A0AAW5C7I1-F1
#
_entry.id   AF-A0AAW5C7I1-F1
#
_cell.length_a   1.000
_cell.length_b   1.000
_cell.length_c   1.000
_cell.angle_alpha   90.00
_cell.angle_beta   90.00
_cell.angle_gamma   90.00
#
_symmetry.space_group_name_H-M   'P 1'
#
loop_
_entity.id
_entity.type
_entity.pdbx_description
1 polymer ?
#
loop_
_entity_poly.entity_id
_entity_poly.type
_entity_poly.pdbx_seq_one_letter_code
_entity_poly.pdbx_strand_id
1 'polypeptide(L)' 'MKRRGKAWEEMKMPASIGIAVASDENRDFDTLYGKADQALYRTEQKGKNGFTVCP' A
#
# COMPACT_ATOMS: atom_id res chain seq x y z
N MET A 1 35.35 6.15 -18.70
CA MET A 1 34.74 4.80 -18.69
C MET A 1 33.89 4.65 -17.43
N LYS A 2 32.58 4.96 -17.49
CA LYS A 2 31.68 4.91 -16.33
C LYS A 2 31.22 3.46 -16.18
N ARG A 3 31.60 2.79 -15.07
CA ARG A 3 31.11 1.44 -14.75
C ARG A 3 29.59 1.52 -14.71
N ARG A 4 28.89 0.64 -15.45
CA ARG A 4 27.44 0.45 -15.33
C ARG A 4 27.18 -0.01 -13.90
N GLY A 5 26.88 0.93 -13.00
CA GLY A 5 26.29 0.62 -11.69
C GLY A 5 25.06 -0.24 -11.93
N LYS A 6 24.83 -1.25 -11.09
CA LYS A 6 23.74 -2.20 -11.34
C LYS A 6 22.44 -1.40 -11.35
N ALA A 7 21.63 -1.53 -12.40
CA ALA A 7 20.39 -0.76 -12.61
C ALA A 7 19.41 -0.76 -11.42
N TRP A 8 19.56 -1.71 -10.49
CA TRP A 8 18.79 -1.84 -9.26
C TRP A 8 19.17 -0.83 -8.16
N GLU A 9 20.39 -0.28 -8.16
CA GLU A 9 20.84 0.70 -7.15
C GLU A 9 20.13 2.06 -7.28
N GLU A 10 19.62 2.38 -8.46
CA GLU A 10 18.91 3.65 -8.75
C GLU A 10 17.40 3.45 -8.96
N MET A 11 16.88 2.22 -8.81
CA MET A 11 15.47 1.93 -9.10
C MET A 11 14.56 2.36 -7.95
N LYS A 12 13.80 3.44 -8.16
CA LYS A 12 12.73 3.86 -7.25
C LYS A 12 11.43 3.18 -7.65
N MET A 13 10.93 2.28 -6.79
CA MET A 13 9.60 1.67 -6.92
C MET A 13 8.65 2.30 -5.90
N PRO A 14 7.82 3.29 -6.28
CA PRO A 14 6.79 3.81 -5.40
C PRO A 14 5.73 2.75 -5.12
N ALA A 15 5.19 2.74 -3.91
CA ALA A 15 4.16 1.79 -3.49
C ALA A 15 3.01 2.51 -2.77
N SER A 16 1.80 2.03 -3.00
CA SER A 16 0.62 2.46 -2.25
C SER A 16 0.25 1.40 -1.22
N ILE A 17 -0.24 1.82 -0.06
CA ILE A 17 -0.49 0.92 1.08
C ILE A 17 -1.91 1.15 1.62
N GLY A 18 -2.70 0.09 1.69
CA GLY A 18 -3.98 0.07 2.38
C GLY A 18 -3.84 -0.59 3.75
N ILE A 19 -4.34 0.07 4.80
CA ILE A 19 -4.26 -0.41 6.19
C ILE A 19 -5.68 -0.56 6.72
N ALA A 20 -6.00 -1.70 7.35
CA ALA A 20 -7.24 -1.91 8.09
C ALA A 20 -6.92 -2.22 9.56
N VAL A 21 -7.74 -1.70 10.47
CA VAL A 21 -7.62 -1.95 11.91
C VAL A 21 -8.80 -2.79 12.37
N ALA A 22 -8.51 -3.86 13.10
CA ALA A 22 -9.56 -4.69 13.69
C ALA A 22 -10.27 -3.93 14.80
N SER A 23 -11.59 -3.84 14.69
CA SER A 23 -12.47 -3.39 15.77
C SER A 23 -13.10 -4.59 16.46
N ASP A 24 -13.71 -4.40 17.62
CA ASP A 24 -14.38 -5.49 18.33
C ASP A 24 -15.46 -6.18 17.48
N GLU A 25 -16.05 -5.43 16.56
CA GLU A 25 -17.15 -5.79 15.66
C GLU A 25 -16.69 -6.41 14.34
N ASN A 26 -15.44 -6.17 13.91
CA ASN A 26 -14.92 -6.55 12.60
C ASN A 26 -13.52 -7.17 12.73
N ARG A 27 -13.46 -8.45 13.11
CA ARG A 27 -12.21 -9.19 13.35
C ARG A 27 -11.95 -10.31 12.34
N ASP A 28 -12.94 -10.65 11.52
CA ASP A 28 -12.78 -11.70 10.53
C ASP A 28 -11.84 -11.24 9.41
N PHE A 29 -11.11 -12.22 8.87
CA PHE A 29 -10.09 -11.98 7.87
C PHE A 29 -10.65 -11.33 6.61
N ASP A 30 -11.78 -11.83 6.10
CA ASP A 30 -12.37 -11.35 4.85
C ASP A 30 -12.78 -9.88 4.95
N THR A 31 -13.38 -9.47 6.07
CA THR A 31 -13.74 -8.08 6.33
C THR A 31 -12.50 -7.19 6.43
N LEU A 32 -11.47 -7.61 7.16
CA LEU A 32 -10.23 -6.82 7.30
C LEU A 32 -9.47 -6.71 5.98
N TYR A 33 -9.42 -7.80 5.22
CA TYR A 33 -8.76 -7.83 3.92
C TYR A 33 -9.50 -6.92 2.92
N GLY A 34 -10.84 -6.99 2.88
CA GLY A 34 -11.66 -6.11 2.05
C GLY A 34 -11.52 -4.63 2.43
N LYS A 35 -11.43 -4.31 3.73
CA LYS A 35 -11.16 -2.95 4.21
C LYS A 35 -9.77 -2.45 3.79
N ALA A 36 -8.75 -3.30 3.88
CA ALA A 36 -7.39 -2.96 3.50
C ALA A 36 -7.29 -2.73 1.99
N ASP A 37 -7.93 -3.58 1.18
CA ASP A 37 -8.00 -3.40 -0.28
C ASP A 37 -8.73 -2.11 -0.65
N GLN A 38 -9.85 -1.81 0.01
CA GLN A 38 -10.56 -0.55 -0.22
C GLN A 38 -9.69 0.67 0.13
N ALA A 39 -8.91 0.60 1.21
CA ALA A 39 -7.97 1.65 1.59
C ALA A 39 -6.83 1.79 0.57
N LEU A 40 -6.34 0.68 0.02
CA LEU A 40 -5.36 0.67 -1.06
C LEU A 40 -5.91 1.36 -2.30
N TYR A 41 -7.13 0.99 -2.73
CA TYR A 41 -7.79 1.60 -3.88
C TYR A 41 -7.98 3.11 -3.72
N ARG A 42 -8.36 3.58 -2.52
CA ARG A 42 -8.43 5.02 -2.22
C ARG A 42 -7.07 5.71 -2.32
N THR A 43 -5.99 5.03 -1.92
CA THR A 43 -4.63 5.56 -1.99
C THR A 43 -4.16 5.68 -3.44
N GLU A 44 -4.46 4.69 -4.28
CA GLU A 44 -4.18 4.73 -5.71
C GLU A 44 -4.91 5.90 -6.40
N GLN A 45 -6.17 6.14 -6.04
CA GLN A 45 -6.95 7.27 -6.59
C GLN A 45 -6.44 8.65 -6.16
N LYS A 46 -5.86 8.78 -4.97
CA LYS A 46 -5.34 10.05 -4.44
C LYS A 46 -4.02 10.52 -5.05
N GLY A 47 -3.43 9.73 -5.95
CA GLY A 47 -2.17 10.07 -6.62
C GLY A 47 -1.04 9.05 -6.42
N LYS A 48 -1.33 7.89 -5.80
CA LYS A 48 -0.38 6.78 -5.53
C LYS A 48 0.74 7.17 -4.56
N ASN A 49 1.64 6.23 -4.28
CA ASN A 49 2.82 6.44 -3.43
C ASN A 49 2.50 7.01 -2.04
N GLY A 50 1.54 6.40 -1.36
CA GLY A 50 1.06 6.87 -0.07
C GLY A 50 0.41 5.75 0.72
N PHE A 51 -0.35 6.11 1.75
CA PHE A 51 -1.13 5.15 2.52
C PHE A 51 -2.50 5.71 2.91
N THR A 52 -3.46 4.82 3.14
CA THR A 52 -4.76 5.15 3.73
C THR A 52 -5.09 4.11 4.80
N VAL A 53 -5.69 4.56 5.89
CA VAL A 53 -6.17 3.71 6.97
C VAL A 53 -7.70 3.66 6.92
N CYS A 54 -8.26 2.46 7.01
CA CYS A 54 -9.68 2.22 7.20
C CYS A 54 -9.93 1.71 8.64
N PRO A 55 -10.80 2.39 9.41
CA PRO A 55 -11.26 1.89 10.70
C PRO A 55 -12.23 0.69 10.55
#